data_AF-A0A6J3HGT7-F1
#
_entry.id   AF-A0A6J3HGT7-F1
#
_cell.length_a   1.000
_cell.length_b   1.000
_cell.length_c   1.000
_cell.angle_alpha   90.00
_cell.angle_beta   90.00
_cell.angle_gamma   90.00
#
_symmetry.space_group_name_H-M   'P 1'
#
loop_
_entity.id
_entity.type
_entity.pdbx_description
1 polymer ?
#
loop_
_entity_poly.entity_id
_entity_poly.type
_entity_poly.pdbx_seq_one_letter_code
_entity_poly.pdbx_strand_id
1 'polypeptide(L)' 'MEETHLRHMKALLGSYAHSVEDTHVQIGQVHEEFKQNIENVSVEMLLRKFAESKGTGREKPGESGQPSGIAMWGCG' A
#
# COMPACT_ATOMS: atom_id res chain seq x y z
N MET A 1 -24.84 33.88 41.47
CA MET A 1 -24.81 32.40 41.31
C MET A 1 -25.03 31.99 39.86
N GLU A 2 -26.08 32.47 39.19
CA GLU A 2 -26.36 32.14 37.78
C GLU A 2 -25.27 32.59 36.81
N GLU A 3 -24.69 33.78 36.99
CA GLU A 3 -23.58 34.26 36.15
C GLU A 3 -22.37 33.30 36.19
N THR A 4 -22.02 32.81 37.39
CA THR A 4 -20.94 31.83 37.56
C THR A 4 -21.25 30.53 36.84
N HIS A 5 -22.50 30.07 36.87
CA HIS A 5 -22.94 28.88 36.15
C HIS A 5 -22.81 29.05 34.63
N LEU A 6 -23.27 30.19 34.10
CA LEU A 6 -23.17 30.51 32.66
C LEU A 6 -21.70 30.62 32.20
N ARG A 7 -20.82 31.22 33.02
CA ARG A 7 -19.39 31.28 32.74
C ARG A 7 -18.77 29.88 32.68
N HIS A 8 -19.15 28.99 33.59
CA HIS A 8 -18.68 27.61 33.60
C HIS A 8 -19.18 26.83 32.38
N MET A 9 -20.46 26.93 32.04
CA MET A 9 -21.01 26.29 30.83
C MET A 9 -20.31 26.78 29.56
N LYS A 10 -20.04 28.08 29.45
CA LYS A 10 -19.29 28.63 28.32
C LYS A 10 -17.87 28.06 28.23
N ALA A 11 -17.19 27.91 29.36
CA ALA A 11 -15.86 27.30 29.39
C ALA A 11 -15.89 25.83 28.94
N LEU A 12 -16.87 25.05 29.40
CA LEU A 12 -17.04 23.66 28.98
C LEU A 12 -17.29 23.52 27.47
N LEU A 13 -18.15 24.37 26.90
CA LEU A 13 -18.40 24.39 25.46
C LEU A 13 -17.14 24.76 24.66
N GLY A 14 -16.33 25.69 25.17
CA GLY A 14 -15.05 26.05 24.59
C GLY A 14 -14.06 24.89 24.58
N SER A 15 -13.91 24.18 25.71
CA SER A 15 -13.06 23.00 25.81
C SER A 15 -13.54 21.88 24.87
N TYR A 16 -14.85 21.65 24.77
CA TYR A 16 -15.40 20.65 23.85
C TYR A 16 -15.11 21.00 22.39
N ALA A 17 -15.32 22.25 21.98
CA ALA A 17 -15.00 22.70 20.64
C ALA A 17 -13.52 22.50 20.30
N HIS A 18 -12.62 22.73 21.27
CA HIS A 18 -11.19 22.48 21.09
C HIS A 18 -10.89 20.99 20.88
N SER A 19 -11.47 20.09 21.68
CA SER A 19 -11.29 18.65 21.50
C SER A 19 -11.83 18.13 20.16
N VAL A 20 -12.91 18.73 19.65
CA VAL A 20 -13.43 18.43 18.30
C VAL A 20 -12.43 18.88 17.23
N GLU A 21 -11.87 20.08 17.35
CA GLU A 21 -10.85 20.57 16.42
C GLU A 21 -9.59 19.70 16.43
N ASP A 22 -9.09 19.33 17.60
CA ASP A 22 -7.94 18.44 17.75
C ASP A 22 -8.18 17.09 17.06
N THR A 23 -9.40 16.54 17.22
CA THR A 23 -9.80 15.31 16.54
C THR A 23 -9.84 15.51 15.01
N HIS A 24 -10.35 16.65 14.54
CA HIS A 24 -10.36 16.99 13.13
C HIS A 24 -8.95 17.07 12.51
N VAL A 25 -7.99 17.65 13.24
CA VAL A 25 -6.58 17.70 12.83
C VAL A 25 -6.00 16.29 12.70
N GLN A 26 -6.25 15.41 13.68
CA GLN A 26 -5.77 14.03 13.64
C GLN A 26 -6.36 13.25 12.46
N ILE A 27 -7.66 13.44 12.16
CA ILE A 27 -8.28 12.86 10.97
C ILE A 27 -7.59 13.37 9.69
N GLY A 28 -7.29 14.67 9.62
CA GLY A 28 -6.56 15.27 8.51
C GLY A 28 -5.18 14.64 8.30
N GLN A 29 -4.46 14.33 9.38
CA GLN A 29 -3.16 13.65 9.30
C GLN A 29 -3.29 12.24 8.70
N VAL A 30 -4.26 11.45 9.15
CA VAL A 30 -4.51 10.10 8.61
C VAL A 30 -4.89 10.18 7.11
N HIS A 31 -5.66 11.19 6.72
CA HIS A 31 -6.04 11.39 5.33
C HIS A 31 -4.83 11.70 4.44
N GLU A 32 -3.93 12.59 4.87
CA GLU A 32 -2.72 12.91 4.12
C GLU A 32 -1.73 11.73 4.09
N GLU A 33 -1.61 10.95 5.17
CA GLU A 33 -0.81 9.72 5.18
C GLU A 33 -1.36 8.71 4.15
N PHE A 34 -2.68 8.54 4.08
CA PHE A 34 -3.30 7.68 3.07
C PHE A 34 -2.99 8.14 1.65
N LYS A 35 -3.09 9.44 1.37
CA LYS A 35 -2.73 10.00 0.05
C LYS A 35 -1.28 9.70 -0.32
N GLN A 36 -0.35 9.95 0.60
CA GLN A 36 1.07 9.63 0.39
C GLN A 36 1.29 8.13 0.16
N ASN A 37 0.61 7.27 0.91
CA ASN A 37 0.69 5.82 0.73
C ASN A 37 0.24 5.40 -0.68
N ILE A 38 -0.81 6.02 -1.23
CA ILE A 38 -1.27 5.76 -2.60
C ILE A 38 -0.26 6.26 -3.63
N GLU A 39 0.27 7.48 -3.47
CA GLU A 39 1.29 8.04 -4.36
C GLU A 39 2.57 7.18 -4.38
N ASN A 40 2.93 6.57 -3.25
CA ASN A 40 4.08 5.68 -3.12
C ASN A 40 3.87 4.30 -3.78
N VAL A 41 2.63 3.90 -4.10
CA VAL A 41 2.33 2.62 -4.77
C VAL A 41 2.34 2.82 -6.28
N SER A 42 3.40 2.36 -6.94
CA SER A 42 3.48 2.36 -8.40
C SER A 42 2.82 1.12 -9.03
N VAL A 43 2.34 1.28 -10.26
CA VAL A 43 1.80 0.15 -11.06
C VAL A 43 2.86 -0.94 -11.25
N GLU A 44 4.13 -0.57 -11.43
CA GLU A 44 5.23 -1.52 -11.56
C GLU A 44 5.41 -2.37 -10.30
N MET A 45 5.32 -1.74 -9.12
CA MET A 45 5.38 -2.47 -7.85
C MET A 45 4.24 -3.48 -7.71
N LEU A 46 3.02 -3.10 -8.13
CA LEU A 46 1.86 -3.99 -8.14
C LEU A 46 2.05 -5.16 -9.10
N LEU A 47 2.50 -4.90 -10.34
CA LEU A 47 2.77 -5.93 -11.34
C LEU A 47 3.85 -6.91 -10.88
N ARG A 48 4.93 -6.41 -10.29
CA ARG A 48 5.99 -7.26 -9.73
C ARG A 48 5.44 -8.14 -8.61
N LYS A 49 4.73 -7.58 -7.62
CA LYS A 49 4.11 -8.35 -6.53
C LYS A 49 3.13 -9.41 -7.06
N PHE A 50 2.38 -9.08 -8.11
CA PHE A 50 1.49 -10.03 -8.75
C PHE A 50 2.26 -11.19 -9.40
N ALA A 51 3.27 -10.89 -10.21
CA ALA A 51 4.11 -11.90 -10.85
C ALA A 51 4.86 -12.78 -9.84
N GLU A 52 5.31 -12.22 -8.72
CA GLU A 52 5.96 -12.98 -7.64
C GLU A 52 4.99 -13.91 -6.90
N SER A 53 3.73 -13.48 -6.69
CA SER A 53 2.75 -14.26 -5.94
C SER A 53 1.98 -15.29 -6.78
N LYS A 54 1.86 -15.08 -8.09
CA LYS A 54 1.06 -15.92 -9.01
C LYS A 54 1.85 -16.46 -10.21
N GLY A 55 3.14 -16.15 -10.33
CA GLY A 55 3.97 -16.63 -11.42
C GLY A 55 4.06 -18.15 -11.43
N THR A 56 3.91 -18.75 -12.62
CA THR A 56 3.94 -20.21 -12.79
C THR A 56 5.31 -20.74 -13.22
N GLY A 57 6.31 -19.86 -13.33
CA GLY A 57 7.67 -20.19 -13.78
C GLY A 57 8.29 -19.03 -14.55
N ARG A 58 9.61 -18.90 -14.48
CA ARG A 58 10.40 -17.92 -15.26
C ARG A 58 11.19 -18.59 -16.39
N GLU A 59 11.26 -19.91 -16.38
CA GLU A 59 11.93 -20.68 -17.43
C GLU A 59 11.11 -20.61 -18.71
N LYS A 60 11.78 -20.25 -19.80
CA LYS A 60 11.19 -20.38 -21.13
C LYS A 60 11.09 -21.87 -21.45
N PRO A 61 10.00 -22.33 -22.08
CA PRO A 61 9.95 -23.69 -22.61
C PRO A 61 11.19 -23.93 -23.48
N GLY A 62 11.85 -25.07 -23.28
CA GLY A 62 13.06 -25.40 -24.03
C GLY A 62 12.81 -25.41 -25.54
N GLU A 63 13.76 -24.93 -26.33
CA GLU A 63 13.76 -25.13 -27.77
C GLU A 63 13.81 -26.64 -28.04
N SER A 64 12.66 -27.19 -28.42
CA SER A 64 12.55 -28.58 -28.83
C SER A 64 13.34 -28.76 -30.14
N GLY A 65 14.57 -29.25 -30.03
CA GLY A 65 15.25 -29.93 -31.13
C GLY A 65 16.43 -29.21 -31.77
N GLN A 66 17.55 -29.12 -31.05
CA GLN A 66 18.85 -29.26 -31.69
C GLN A 66 19.65 -30.31 -30.92
N PRO A 67 19.90 -31.50 -31.49
CA PRO A 67 20.86 -32.43 -30.90
C PRO A 67 22.25 -31.81 -31.03
N SER A 68 22.81 -31.38 -29.90
CA SER A 68 24.24 -31.11 -29.79
C SER A 68 24.99 -32.42 -29.99
N GLY A 69 25.90 -32.45 -30.95
CA GLY A 69 26.95 -33.46 -30.99
C GLY A 69 26.59 -34.71 -31.77
N ILE A 70 27.04 -34.71 -33.01
CA ILE A 70 27.39 -35.89 -33.82
C ILE A 70 28.13 -36.92 -32.94
N ALA A 71 27.44 -37.98 -32.51
CA ALA A 71 28.06 -39.22 -32.04
C ALA A 71 27.00 -40.32 -31.93
N MET A 72 26.59 -40.92 -33.06
CA MET A 72 26.17 -42.34 -33.10
C MET A 72 25.75 -42.70 -34.53
N TRP A 73 26.71 -43.09 -35.37
CA TRP A 73 26.53 -44.18 -36.34
C TRP A 73 27.90 -44.83 -36.52
N GLY A 74 28.16 -45.85 -35.70
CA GLY A 74 29.07 -46.92 -36.11
C GLY A 74 28.29 -47.81 -37.07
N CYS A 75 28.71 -47.87 -38.32
CA CYS A 75 28.37 -48.91 -39.28
C CYS A 75 29.52 -49.06 -40.27
N GLY A 76 30.14 -50.26 -40.30
CA GLY A 76 30.99 -50.75 -41.39
C GLY A 76 32.48 -50.53 -41.21
#